data_AF-A0A944HYW7-F1
#
_entry.id   AF-A0A944HYW7-F1
#
_cell.length_a   1.000
_cell.length_b   1.000
_cell.length_c   1.000
_cell.angle_alpha   90.00
_cell.angle_beta   90.00
_cell.angle_gamma   90.00
#
_symmetry.space_group_name_H-M   'P 1'
#
loop_
_entity.id
_entity.type
_entity.pdbx_description
1 polymer ?
#
loop_
_entity_poly.entity_id
_entity_poly.type
_entity_poly.pdbx_seq_one_letter_code
_entity_poly.pdbx_strand_id
1 'polypeptide(L)' 'MTRKVADCRRFPSETNCSLTITGEEDEVLQAATEHAISVHKHQDSPELREQIKEFLEDEKAKA' A
#
# COMPACT_ATOMS: atom_id res chain seq x y z
N MET A 1 4.92 -16.20 4.15
CA MET A 1 4.02 -16.26 2.98
C MET A 1 4.76 -15.57 1.83
N THR A 2 4.14 -15.25 0.69
CA THR A 2 4.80 -14.35 -0.28
C THR A 2 4.76 -12.94 0.29
N ARG A 3 5.92 -12.30 0.44
CA ARG A 3 5.99 -10.89 0.88
C ARG A 3 5.29 -9.99 -0.13
N LYS A 4 4.71 -8.89 0.34
CA LYS A 4 3.95 -7.94 -0.47
C LYS A 4 4.66 -6.58 -0.56
N VAL A 5 4.28 -5.82 -1.57
CA VAL A 5 4.76 -4.46 -1.85
C VAL A 5 3.56 -3.55 -2.11
N ALA A 6 3.48 -2.46 -1.36
CA ALA A 6 2.64 -1.30 -1.69
C ALA A 6 3.56 -0.18 -2.19
N ASP A 7 3.50 0.17 -3.48
CA ASP A 7 4.32 1.23 -4.08
C ASP A 7 3.48 2.45 -4.43
N CYS A 8 3.52 3.48 -3.58
CA CYS A 8 2.77 4.72 -3.77
C CYS A 8 3.17 5.47 -5.06
N ARG A 9 4.38 5.24 -5.58
CA ARG A 9 4.88 5.92 -6.80
C ARG A 9 4.13 5.51 -8.06
N ARG A 10 3.42 4.37 -8.01
CA ARG A 10 2.66 3.84 -9.15
C ARG A 10 1.33 4.56 -9.37
N PHE A 11 0.90 5.37 -8.42
CA PHE A 11 -0.38 6.07 -8.49
C PHE A 11 -0.14 7.56 -8.74
N PRO A 12 -0.91 8.18 -9.65
CA PRO A 12 -0.90 9.64 -9.79
C PRO A 12 -1.39 10.23 -8.46
N SER A 13 -0.49 10.90 -7.73
CA SER A 13 -0.78 11.50 -6.43
C SER A 13 -0.33 12.95 -6.42
N GLU A 14 -1.17 13.85 -5.91
CA GLU A 14 -0.81 15.25 -5.69
C GLU A 14 0.35 15.40 -4.69
N THR A 15 0.45 14.46 -3.74
CA THR A 15 1.48 14.41 -2.71
C THR A 15 2.87 14.03 -3.23
N ASN A 16 3.00 13.57 -4.48
CA ASN A 16 4.24 13.02 -5.05
C ASN A 16 4.92 12.01 -4.09
N CYS A 17 4.13 11.11 -3.51
CA CYS A 17 4.60 10.18 -2.50
C CYS A 17 5.64 9.20 -3.09
N SER A 18 6.82 9.13 -2.47
CA SER A 18 7.93 8.28 -2.88
C SER A 18 8.03 6.97 -2.10
N LEU A 19 7.10 6.72 -1.18
CA LEU A 19 7.17 5.57 -0.28
C LEU A 19 6.88 4.27 -1.02
N THR A 20 7.59 3.23 -0.59
CA THR A 20 7.32 1.84 -0.92
C THR A 20 7.35 1.06 0.39
N ILE A 21 6.28 0.35 0.71
CA ILE A 21 6.10 -0.42 1.95
C ILE A 21 6.18 -1.90 1.59
N THR A 22 7.01 -2.67 2.30
CA THR A 22 7.22 -4.11 2.03
C THR A 22 7.20 -4.93 3.32
N GLY A 23 6.62 -6.14 3.30
CA GLY A 23 6.35 -6.94 4.51
C GLY A 23 5.48 -8.15 4.21
N GLU A 24 4.96 -8.82 5.24
CA GLU A 24 3.87 -9.78 5.05
C GLU A 24 2.57 -9.05 4.65
N GLU A 25 1.61 -9.74 4.03
CA GLU A 25 0.40 -9.13 3.45
C GLU A 25 -0.38 -8.27 4.47
N ASP A 26 -0.66 -8.82 5.66
CA ASP A 26 -1.42 -8.11 6.70
C ASP A 26 -0.69 -6.86 7.21
N GLU A 27 0.64 -6.93 7.37
CA GLU A 27 1.47 -5.80 7.82
C GLU A 27 1.46 -4.67 6.78
N VAL A 28 1.63 -5.02 5.51
CA VAL A 28 1.66 -4.05 4.41
C VAL A 28 0.27 -3.45 4.20
N LEU A 29 -0.79 -4.25 4.26
CA LEU A 29 -2.17 -3.77 4.13
C LEU A 29 -2.50 -2.76 5.23
N GLN A 30 -2.17 -3.07 6.48
CA GLN A 30 -2.40 -2.16 7.60
C GLN A 30 -1.63 -0.85 7.40
N ALA A 31 -0.32 -0.91 7.19
CA ALA A 31 0.53 0.27 7.07
C ALA A 31 0.16 1.13 5.84
N ALA A 32 -0.16 0.51 4.71
CA ALA A 32 -0.57 1.23 3.51
C ALA A 32 -1.94 1.92 3.69
N THR A 33 -2.88 1.28 4.40
CA THR A 33 -4.19 1.89 4.72
C THR A 33 -4.02 3.11 5.63
N GLU A 34 -3.23 2.99 6.70
CA GLU A 34 -2.96 4.11 7.60
C GLU A 34 -2.27 5.28 6.87
N HIS A 35 -1.35 4.97 5.95
CA HIS A 35 -0.70 5.96 5.10
C HIS A 35 -1.70 6.66 4.15
N ALA A 36 -2.57 5.89 3.49
CA ALA A 36 -3.59 6.42 2.59
C ALA A 36 -4.55 7.38 3.31
N ILE A 37 -4.93 7.08 4.55
CA ILE A 37 -5.81 7.95 5.35
C ILE A 37 -5.04 9.18 5.85
N SER A 38 -3.89 8.98 6.49
CA SER A 38 -3.19 10.05 7.20
C SER A 38 -2.52 11.05 6.24
N VAL A 39 -1.91 10.55 5.16
CA VAL A 39 -1.11 11.35 4.22
C VAL A 39 -1.91 11.72 2.97
N HIS A 40 -2.65 10.78 2.39
CA HIS A 40 -3.44 11.00 1.16
C HIS A 40 -4.90 11.39 1.44
N LYS A 41 -5.30 11.48 2.72
CA LYS A 41 -6.64 11.94 3.16
C LYS A 41 -7.79 11.12 2.59
N HIS A 42 -7.54 9.85 2.24
CA HIS A 42 -8.62 8.92 1.93
C HIS A 42 -9.48 8.65 3.17
N GLN A 43 -10.76 8.36 2.94
CA GLN A 43 -11.67 8.01 4.02
C GLN A 43 -11.41 6.58 4.50
N ASP A 44 -11.34 6.37 5.81
CA ASP A 44 -11.24 5.03 6.38
C ASP A 44 -12.55 4.28 6.14
N SER A 45 -12.49 3.27 5.27
CA SER A 45 -13.61 2.41 4.94
C SER A 45 -13.13 0.99 4.64
N PRO A 46 -14.01 -0.03 4.78
CA PRO A 46 -13.71 -1.39 4.33
C PRO A 46 -13.35 -1.43 2.84
N GLU A 47 -14.04 -0.64 2.02
CA GLU A 47 -13.79 -0.55 0.57
C GLU A 47 -12.37 -0.04 0.28
N LEU A 48 -11.86 0.94 1.03
CA LEU A 48 -10.48 1.40 0.89
C LEU A 48 -9.48 0.26 1.17
N ARG A 49 -9.74 -0.53 2.21
CA ARG A 49 -8.86 -1.66 2.58
C ARG A 49 -8.88 -2.74 1.49
N GLU A 50 -10.04 -3.05 0.93
CA GLU A 50 -10.14 -3.99 -0.19
C GLU A 50 -9.39 -3.47 -1.42
N GLN A 51 -9.57 -2.21 -1.79
CA GLN A 51 -8.84 -1.59 -2.90
C GLN A 51 -7.33 -1.66 -2.69
N ILE A 52 -6.84 -1.27 -1.51
CA ILE A 52 -5.39 -1.33 -1.19
C ILE A 52 -4.88 -2.76 -1.28
N LYS A 53 -5.66 -3.74 -0.81
CA LYS A 53 -5.30 -5.17 -0.90
C LYS A 53 -5.15 -5.62 -2.36
N GLU A 54 -6.03 -5.19 -3.26
CA GLU A 54 -5.94 -5.48 -4.70
C GLU A 54 -4.73 -4.83 -5.38
N PHE A 55 -4.23 -3.73 -4.83
CA PHE A 55 -3.04 -3.04 -5.33
C PHE A 55 -1.72 -3.61 -4.80
N LEU A 56 -1.74 -4.52 -3.83
CA LEU A 56 -0.52 -5.13 -3.31
C LEU A 56 0.09 -6.09 -4.33
N GLU A 57 1.37 -5.89 -4.61
CA GLU A 57 2.12 -6.75 -5.51
C GLU A 57 2.99 -7.74 -4.74
N ASP A 58 3.27 -8.89 -5.34
CA ASP A 58 4.25 -9.81 -4.77
C ASP A 58 5.66 -9.19 -4.82
N GLU A 59 6.37 -9.25 -3.70
CA GLU A 59 7.76 -8.86 -3.65
C GLU A 59 8.58 -9.82 -4.52
N LYS A 60 9.14 -9.29 -5.61
CA LYS A 60 10.05 -10.07 -6.46
C LYS A 60 11.23 -10.52 -5.61
N ALA A 61 11.51 -11.83 -5.61
CA ALA A 61 12.67 -12.38 -4.94
C ALA A 61 13.93 -11.60 -5.36
N LYS A 62 14.73 -11.16 -4.39
CA LYS A 62 16.05 -10.60 -4.68
C LYS A 62 16.84 -11.66 -5.46
N ALA A 63 17.28 -11.29 -6.66
CA ALA A 63 18.17 -12.11 -7.48
C ALA A 63 19.51 -12.36 -6.77
#